data_AF-A0A9E5G9C0-F1
#
_entry.id   AF-A0A9E5G9C0-F1
#
_cell.length_a   1.000
_cell.length_b   1.000
_cell.length_c   1.000
_cell.angle_alpha   90.00
_cell.angle_beta   90.00
_cell.angle_gamma   90.00
#
_symmetry.space_group_name_H-M   'P 1'
#
loop_
_entity.id
_entity.type
_entity.pdbx_description
1 polymer ?
#
loop_
_entity_poly.entity_id
_entity_poly.type
_entity_poly.pdbx_seq_one_letter_code
_entity_poly.pdbx_strand_id
1 'polypeptide(L)'
;MSANLKRGYGILLIVSVVLLSIFALLPDADVDHDAGYTASELSIQETVGGSVTSTSYVNPDGVITDAIDMGYATVCRMWDDDGRIEEERYLDASGKPVARYGDYCGLSYEYDETSMVITYLDAEGNPVKRSAGYSTIVRMLVGGRDSDDFYYDLNGQQVQCSGGYYGIHCEYNAEGQKISVTFLDKDGHAVCASSGYAIKTYQRDGNGTIIGERYFDAEGKPVKSSLGQYGELYQRNEQGFIGQITYLDADGNPAPTNAGYTILKRTYHRDGTADTDMYFDADGKPMALSKGQYGIKHSGKVNLLLDKNGHVMLCVDNILNGFPFMVVISGCVICLLILVLSKKMSCCLTAAYVVFILYETLMFRESGDARTNFVLFSYADRFLTEQSVRVGVINNIWLFVPLGTGLYKLFQKKWVLLVPFVMSVAIETTQYLTGLGIAEFDDVFGNTMGGWIGVLVAWTWLSWKKDLNDRT
;
A
#
# COMPACT_ATOMS: atom_id res chain seq x y z
N MET A 1 -31.91 -33.06 17.13
CA MET A 1 -30.57 -32.70 17.64
C MET A 1 -30.72 -32.18 19.06
N SER A 2 -30.04 -32.78 20.05
CA SER A 2 -30.17 -32.39 21.48
C SER A 2 -29.58 -30.99 21.74
N ALA A 3 -30.05 -30.31 22.80
CA ALA A 3 -29.57 -28.96 23.16
C ALA A 3 -28.05 -28.93 23.42
N ASN A 4 -27.52 -29.97 24.10
CA ASN A 4 -26.09 -30.16 24.31
C ASN A 4 -25.31 -30.31 23.01
N LEU A 5 -25.85 -31.05 22.04
CA LEU A 5 -25.20 -31.25 20.75
C LEU A 5 -25.16 -29.92 19.97
N LYS A 6 -26.29 -29.20 19.88
CA LYS A 6 -26.33 -27.86 19.23
C LYS A 6 -25.33 -26.89 19.85
N ARG A 7 -25.19 -26.91 21.18
CA ARG A 7 -24.24 -26.07 21.90
C ARG A 7 -22.79 -26.47 21.65
N GLY A 8 -22.48 -27.76 21.59
CA GLY A 8 -21.15 -28.26 21.23
C GLY A 8 -20.70 -27.78 19.85
N TYR A 9 -21.56 -27.90 18.84
CA TYR A 9 -21.29 -27.34 17.50
C TYR A 9 -21.16 -25.82 17.50
N GLY A 10 -21.97 -25.11 18.30
CA GLY A 10 -21.87 -23.66 18.44
C GLY A 10 -20.52 -23.20 19.01
N ILE A 11 -20.03 -23.88 20.06
CA ILE A 11 -18.71 -23.58 20.64
C ILE A 11 -17.60 -23.86 19.62
N LEU A 12 -17.67 -25.01 18.93
CA LEU A 12 -16.68 -25.37 17.91
C LEU A 12 -16.64 -24.34 16.79
N LEU A 13 -17.79 -23.89 16.30
CA LEU A 13 -17.88 -22.83 15.29
C LEU A 13 -17.25 -21.52 15.78
N ILE A 14 -17.54 -21.07 17.00
CA ILE A 14 -16.97 -19.84 17.58
C ILE A 14 -15.44 -19.94 17.66
N VAL A 15 -14.91 -21.05 18.18
CA VAL A 15 -13.45 -21.27 18.28
C VAL A 15 -12.81 -21.31 16.90
N SER A 16 -13.42 -22.00 15.93
CA SER A 16 -12.93 -22.03 14.55
C SER A 16 -12.89 -20.64 13.92
N VAL A 17 -13.94 -19.82 14.09
CA VAL A 17 -13.98 -18.45 13.58
C VAL A 17 -12.86 -17.60 14.19
N VAL A 18 -12.64 -17.69 15.50
CA VAL A 18 -11.55 -16.96 16.19
C VAL A 18 -10.19 -17.38 15.65
N LEU A 19 -9.90 -18.68 15.61
CA LEU A 19 -8.59 -19.19 15.18
C LEU A 19 -8.32 -18.89 13.70
N LEU A 20 -9.30 -19.08 12.83
CA LEU A 20 -9.17 -18.77 11.41
C LEU A 20 -8.99 -17.25 11.19
N SER A 21 -9.68 -16.41 11.97
CA SER A 21 -9.50 -14.95 11.89
C SER A 21 -8.09 -14.54 12.33
N ILE A 22 -7.58 -15.10 13.43
CA ILE A 22 -6.22 -14.82 13.91
C ILE A 22 -5.19 -15.27 12.86
N PHE A 23 -5.33 -16.50 12.35
CA PHE A 23 -4.42 -17.03 11.34
C PHE A 23 -4.41 -16.18 10.06
N ALA A 24 -5.59 -15.77 9.59
CA ALA A 24 -5.71 -14.91 8.41
C ALA A 24 -5.19 -13.48 8.63
N LEU A 25 -5.05 -13.03 9.89
CA LEU A 25 -4.54 -11.72 10.27
C LEU A 25 -3.11 -11.74 10.79
N LEU A 26 -2.41 -12.88 10.72
CA LEU A 26 -0.98 -12.91 11.02
C LEU A 26 -0.25 -11.96 10.06
N PRO A 27 0.69 -11.14 10.56
CA PRO A 27 1.50 -10.30 9.69
C PRO A 27 2.31 -11.17 8.73
N ASP A 28 2.53 -10.67 7.52
CA ASP A 28 3.49 -11.27 6.59
C ASP A 28 4.87 -11.29 7.27
N ALA A 29 5.70 -12.29 6.94
CA ALA A 29 7.04 -12.38 7.51
C ALA A 29 7.84 -11.10 7.16
N ASP A 30 8.50 -10.52 8.17
CA ASP A 30 9.39 -9.38 7.96
C ASP A 30 10.57 -9.84 7.10
N VAL A 31 10.90 -9.05 6.07
CA VAL A 31 12.07 -9.32 5.23
C VAL A 31 13.27 -8.72 5.95
N ASP A 32 14.34 -9.50 6.13
CA ASP A 32 15.59 -8.96 6.65
C ASP A 32 16.28 -8.16 5.54
N HIS A 33 15.97 -6.86 5.49
CA HIS A 33 16.49 -5.91 4.50
C HIS A 33 17.99 -5.63 4.64
N ASP A 34 18.63 -6.11 5.72
CA ASP A 34 20.05 -5.93 5.98
C ASP A 34 20.88 -7.21 5.76
N ALA A 35 20.22 -8.34 5.50
CA ALA A 35 20.88 -9.61 5.21
C ALA A 35 21.23 -9.75 3.72
N GLY A 36 22.49 -10.07 3.43
CA GLY A 36 22.98 -10.34 2.08
C GLY A 36 24.04 -9.34 1.61
N TYR A 37 24.32 -9.38 0.32
CA TYR A 37 25.32 -8.54 -0.32
C TYR A 37 24.68 -7.48 -1.19
N THR A 38 25.21 -6.28 -1.15
CA THR A 38 24.90 -5.23 -2.14
C THR A 38 25.72 -5.45 -3.40
N ALA A 39 25.26 -4.94 -4.53
CA ALA A 39 25.97 -5.01 -5.81
C ALA A 39 27.39 -4.44 -5.72
N SER A 40 27.60 -3.42 -4.86
CA SER A 40 28.91 -2.80 -4.64
C SER A 40 29.92 -3.69 -3.90
N GLU A 41 29.44 -4.69 -3.16
CA GLU A 41 30.26 -5.66 -2.42
C GLU A 41 30.55 -6.93 -3.24
N LEU A 42 29.90 -7.06 -4.40
CA LEU A 42 30.02 -8.20 -5.30
C LEU A 42 30.90 -7.87 -6.50
N SER A 43 31.60 -8.89 -6.99
CA SER A 43 32.30 -8.80 -8.27
C SER A 43 31.34 -9.08 -9.43
N ILE A 44 31.63 -8.56 -10.61
CA ILE A 44 30.83 -8.81 -11.81
C ILE A 44 31.55 -9.86 -12.66
N GLN A 45 30.82 -10.90 -13.05
CA GLN A 45 31.26 -11.89 -14.02
C GLN A 45 30.40 -11.80 -15.27
N GLU A 46 31.05 -11.70 -16.44
CA GLU A 46 30.36 -11.68 -17.73
C GLU A 46 30.63 -12.97 -18.51
N THR A 47 29.56 -13.55 -19.05
CA THR A 47 29.62 -14.71 -19.94
C THR A 47 28.93 -14.36 -21.25
N VAL A 48 29.61 -14.59 -22.38
CA VAL A 48 29.10 -14.33 -23.72
C VAL A 48 28.89 -15.66 -24.44
N GLY A 49 27.66 -15.89 -24.93
CA GLY A 49 27.28 -17.07 -25.69
C GLY A 49 26.46 -16.68 -26.92
N GLY A 50 27.10 -16.61 -28.09
CA GLY A 50 26.45 -16.15 -29.32
C GLY A 50 25.96 -14.71 -29.18
N SER A 51 24.68 -14.48 -29.44
CA SER A 51 24.01 -13.17 -29.28
C SER A 51 23.55 -12.88 -27.85
N VAL A 52 23.91 -13.71 -26.85
CA VAL A 52 23.49 -13.52 -25.46
C VAL A 52 24.68 -13.18 -24.58
N THR A 53 24.54 -12.13 -23.76
CA THR A 53 25.49 -11.77 -22.70
C THR A 53 24.81 -11.89 -21.35
N SER A 54 25.40 -12.65 -20.43
CA SER A 54 24.95 -12.73 -19.03
C SER A 54 25.93 -11.98 -18.14
N THR A 55 25.43 -11.02 -17.38
CA THR A 55 26.19 -10.28 -16.36
C THR A 55 25.69 -10.72 -14.99
N SER A 56 26.54 -11.40 -14.23
CA SER A 56 26.21 -11.98 -12.92
C SER A 56 26.99 -11.32 -11.79
N TYR A 57 26.34 -11.14 -10.64
CA TYR A 57 27.01 -10.77 -9.40
C TYR A 57 27.57 -12.01 -8.70
N VAL A 58 28.83 -11.92 -8.30
CA VAL A 58 29.60 -13.05 -7.76
C VAL A 58 30.25 -12.64 -6.44
N ASN A 59 30.01 -13.44 -5.41
CA ASN A 59 30.58 -13.22 -4.09
C ASN A 59 32.08 -13.58 -4.03
N PRO A 60 32.79 -13.28 -2.93
CA PRO A 60 34.22 -13.59 -2.81
C PRO A 60 34.58 -15.08 -2.93
N ASP A 61 33.63 -15.99 -2.72
CA ASP A 61 33.82 -17.44 -2.89
C ASP A 61 33.64 -17.90 -4.35
N GLY A 62 33.35 -16.99 -5.27
CA GLY A 62 33.13 -17.30 -6.69
C GLY A 62 31.73 -17.82 -7.00
N VAL A 63 30.75 -17.63 -6.11
CA VAL A 63 29.38 -18.10 -6.28
C VAL A 63 28.46 -16.96 -6.71
N ILE A 64 27.65 -17.20 -7.75
CA ILE A 64 26.60 -16.26 -8.18
C ILE A 64 25.64 -16.02 -7.03
N THR A 65 25.40 -14.75 -6.68
CA THR A 65 24.66 -14.35 -5.48
C THR A 65 23.73 -13.19 -5.81
N ASP A 66 22.54 -13.18 -5.20
CA ASP A 66 21.60 -12.06 -5.35
C ASP A 66 22.18 -10.77 -4.74
N ALA A 67 22.13 -9.70 -5.52
CA ALA A 67 22.43 -8.35 -5.03
C ALA A 67 21.14 -7.74 -4.48
N ILE A 68 21.09 -7.50 -3.16
CA ILE A 68 19.85 -7.12 -2.46
C ILE A 68 19.30 -5.77 -2.89
N ASP A 69 20.17 -4.81 -3.22
CA ASP A 69 19.85 -3.47 -3.72
C ASP A 69 19.40 -3.47 -5.19
N MET A 70 19.70 -4.55 -5.92
CA MET A 70 19.34 -4.71 -7.33
C MET A 70 18.10 -5.59 -7.52
N GLY A 71 17.89 -6.56 -6.62
CA GLY A 71 16.78 -7.52 -6.63
C GLY A 71 16.97 -8.73 -7.55
N TYR A 72 18.20 -9.01 -8.01
CA TYR A 72 18.53 -10.16 -8.86
C TYR A 72 20.03 -10.49 -8.77
N ALA A 73 20.42 -11.69 -9.22
CA ALA A 73 21.81 -12.11 -9.29
C ALA A 73 22.40 -12.00 -10.70
N THR A 74 21.62 -12.29 -11.74
CA THR A 74 22.06 -12.24 -13.14
C THR A 74 21.10 -11.46 -14.03
N VAL A 75 21.64 -10.61 -14.91
CA VAL A 75 20.90 -10.05 -16.04
C VAL A 75 21.40 -10.67 -17.32
N CYS A 76 20.49 -11.32 -18.06
CA CYS A 76 20.75 -11.84 -19.40
C CYS A 76 20.26 -10.83 -20.43
N ARG A 77 21.11 -10.48 -21.40
CA ARG A 77 20.80 -9.58 -22.51
C ARG A 77 20.96 -10.32 -23.82
N MET A 78 19.91 -10.32 -24.63
CA MET A 78 19.94 -10.80 -26.00
C MET A 78 20.15 -9.60 -26.93
N TRP A 79 21.07 -9.75 -27.87
CA TRP A 79 21.46 -8.70 -28.79
C TRP A 79 20.98 -9.02 -30.21
N ASP A 80 20.49 -8.01 -30.91
CA ASP A 80 20.19 -8.11 -32.34
C ASP A 80 21.48 -8.04 -33.19
N ASP A 81 21.32 -8.24 -34.51
CA ASP A 81 22.44 -8.19 -35.47
C ASP A 81 23.11 -6.80 -35.57
N ASP A 82 22.41 -5.74 -35.15
CA ASP A 82 22.91 -4.36 -35.10
C ASP A 82 23.62 -4.03 -33.76
N GLY A 83 23.71 -5.00 -32.84
CA GLY A 83 24.34 -4.84 -31.54
C GLY A 83 23.51 -4.03 -30.54
N ARG A 84 22.18 -4.00 -30.70
CA ARG A 84 21.21 -3.40 -29.76
C ARG A 84 20.57 -4.51 -28.93
N ILE A 85 20.04 -4.16 -27.77
CA ILE A 85 19.43 -5.14 -26.86
C ILE A 85 18.02 -5.42 -27.36
N GLU A 86 17.74 -6.64 -27.81
CA GLU A 86 16.39 -7.08 -28.17
C GLU A 86 15.59 -7.49 -26.93
N GLU A 87 16.26 -8.06 -25.93
CA GLU A 87 15.61 -8.57 -24.73
C GLU A 87 16.53 -8.57 -23.50
N GLU A 88 15.96 -8.28 -22.33
CA GLU A 88 16.58 -8.50 -21.02
C GLU A 88 15.75 -9.44 -20.14
N ARG A 89 16.43 -10.27 -19.34
CA ARG A 89 15.83 -11.15 -18.32
C ARG A 89 16.62 -11.05 -17.02
N TYR A 90 15.91 -10.98 -15.89
CA TYR A 90 16.51 -10.94 -14.56
C TYR A 90 16.32 -12.28 -13.85
N LEU A 91 17.41 -12.84 -13.34
CA LEU A 91 17.43 -14.16 -12.71
C LEU A 91 17.96 -14.08 -11.28
N ASP A 92 17.40 -14.90 -10.39
CA ASP A 92 17.91 -15.13 -9.05
C ASP A 92 19.24 -15.92 -9.06
N ALA A 93 19.86 -16.11 -7.89
CA ALA A 93 21.11 -16.87 -7.76
C ALA A 93 21.00 -18.35 -8.20
N SER A 94 19.78 -18.89 -8.28
CA SER A 94 19.52 -20.25 -8.77
C SER A 94 19.27 -20.33 -10.28
N GLY A 95 19.27 -19.18 -10.97
CA GLY A 95 19.01 -19.06 -12.40
C GLY A 95 17.53 -19.06 -12.78
N LYS A 96 16.62 -18.79 -11.83
CA LYS A 96 15.18 -18.67 -12.11
C LYS A 96 14.77 -17.21 -12.31
N PRO A 97 13.78 -16.92 -13.18
CA PRO A 97 13.27 -15.56 -13.35
C PRO A 97 12.79 -14.95 -12.02
N VAL A 98 13.21 -13.71 -11.77
CA VAL A 98 12.84 -12.96 -10.56
C VAL A 98 12.26 -11.60 -10.94
N ALA A 99 11.20 -11.19 -10.24
CA ALA A 99 10.52 -9.95 -10.52
C ALA A 99 11.30 -8.73 -9.98
N ARG A 100 11.69 -7.83 -10.88
CA ARG A 100 12.16 -6.48 -10.54
C ARG A 100 11.02 -5.67 -9.95
N TYR A 101 11.25 -5.06 -8.79
CA TYR A 101 10.29 -4.20 -8.08
C TYR A 101 8.91 -4.85 -7.86
N GLY A 102 8.84 -6.19 -7.89
CA GLY A 102 7.59 -6.94 -7.80
C GLY A 102 6.67 -6.85 -9.04
N ASP A 103 7.13 -6.31 -10.17
CA ASP A 103 6.29 -6.05 -11.35
C ASP A 103 6.59 -6.97 -12.55
N TYR A 104 7.86 -7.15 -12.94
CA TYR A 104 8.24 -7.81 -14.21
C TYR A 104 9.56 -8.57 -14.10
N CYS A 105 9.74 -9.63 -14.88
CA CYS A 105 10.96 -10.46 -14.90
C CYS A 105 11.87 -10.18 -16.10
N GLY A 106 11.40 -9.39 -17.08
CA GLY A 106 12.17 -9.02 -18.25
C GLY A 106 11.60 -7.84 -19.02
N LEU A 107 12.34 -7.44 -20.06
CA LEU A 107 11.99 -6.37 -20.99
C LEU A 107 12.29 -6.86 -22.42
N SER A 108 11.44 -6.56 -23.39
CA SER A 108 11.82 -6.63 -24.81
C SER A 108 11.79 -5.25 -25.43
N TYR A 109 12.60 -5.09 -26.48
CA TYR A 109 12.79 -3.85 -27.19
C TYR A 109 12.58 -4.08 -28.69
N GLU A 110 11.79 -3.19 -29.29
CA GLU A 110 11.67 -3.11 -30.75
C GLU A 110 12.10 -1.70 -31.18
N TYR A 111 12.98 -1.62 -32.17
CA TYR A 111 13.57 -0.36 -32.62
C TYR A 111 13.02 0.03 -33.99
N ASP A 112 12.63 1.29 -34.12
CA ASP A 112 12.28 1.96 -35.37
C ASP A 112 13.18 3.20 -35.54
N GLU A 113 13.19 3.81 -36.73
CA GLU A 113 14.05 4.97 -37.03
C GLU A 113 13.83 6.14 -36.07
N THR A 114 12.59 6.32 -35.60
CA THR A 114 12.18 7.46 -34.76
C THR A 114 11.53 7.05 -33.45
N SER A 115 11.46 5.75 -33.15
CA SER A 115 10.82 5.27 -31.93
C SER A 115 11.42 3.96 -31.41
N MET A 116 11.17 3.65 -30.16
CA MET A 116 11.51 2.39 -29.52
C MET A 116 10.31 1.92 -28.71
N VAL A 117 9.91 0.66 -28.89
CA VAL A 117 8.85 0.02 -28.10
C VAL A 117 9.50 -0.81 -27.00
N ILE A 118 9.10 -0.61 -25.75
CA ILE A 118 9.57 -1.37 -24.59
C ILE A 118 8.40 -2.14 -24.01
N THR A 119 8.46 -3.48 -24.01
CA THR A 119 7.40 -4.34 -23.45
C THR A 119 7.89 -5.05 -22.20
N TYR A 120 7.09 -5.02 -21.13
CA TYR A 120 7.41 -5.69 -19.86
C TYR A 120 6.96 -7.15 -19.91
N LEU A 121 7.79 -8.04 -19.36
CA LEU A 121 7.63 -9.48 -19.54
C LEU A 121 7.53 -10.23 -18.20
N ASP A 122 6.68 -11.25 -18.15
CA ASP A 122 6.55 -12.18 -17.02
C ASP A 122 7.71 -13.20 -16.98
N ALA A 123 7.64 -14.15 -16.04
CA ALA A 123 8.67 -15.19 -15.88
C ALA A 123 8.79 -16.11 -17.10
N GLU A 124 7.69 -16.32 -17.82
CA GLU A 124 7.60 -17.14 -19.03
C GLU A 124 7.99 -16.36 -20.30
N GLY A 125 8.19 -15.05 -20.20
CA GLY A 125 8.55 -14.17 -21.32
C GLY A 125 7.36 -13.63 -22.10
N ASN A 126 6.15 -13.67 -21.55
CA ASN A 126 4.96 -13.06 -22.16
C ASN A 126 4.78 -11.62 -21.68
N PRO A 127 4.16 -10.73 -22.50
CA PRO A 127 3.79 -9.39 -22.07
C PRO A 127 2.93 -9.39 -20.80
N VAL A 128 3.31 -8.55 -19.83
CA VAL A 128 2.62 -8.44 -18.53
C VAL A 128 2.27 -7.00 -18.19
N LYS A 129 1.09 -6.81 -17.58
CA LYS A 129 0.65 -5.50 -17.08
C LYS A 129 1.30 -5.22 -15.73
N ARG A 130 1.98 -4.08 -15.61
CA ARG A 130 2.59 -3.60 -14.36
C ARG A 130 1.55 -3.08 -13.37
N SER A 131 1.95 -2.94 -12.10
CA SER A 131 1.17 -2.23 -11.07
C SER A 131 0.79 -0.79 -11.46
N ALA A 132 1.62 -0.13 -12.29
CA ALA A 132 1.35 1.20 -12.84
C ALA A 132 0.24 1.24 -13.90
N GLY A 133 -0.28 0.09 -14.35
CA GLY A 133 -1.47 -0.01 -15.20
C GLY A 133 -1.24 -0.23 -16.69
N TYR A 134 0.01 -0.25 -17.16
CA TYR A 134 0.38 -0.48 -18.57
C TYR A 134 1.35 -1.66 -18.71
N SER A 135 1.49 -2.21 -19.92
CA SER A 135 2.41 -3.30 -20.26
C SER A 135 3.49 -2.90 -21.26
N THR A 136 3.31 -1.78 -21.95
CA THR A 136 4.20 -1.35 -23.01
C THR A 136 4.39 0.17 -22.97
N ILE A 137 5.62 0.62 -23.24
CA ILE A 137 5.98 2.02 -23.48
C ILE A 137 6.36 2.17 -24.94
N VAL A 138 5.78 3.13 -25.64
CA VAL A 138 6.28 3.59 -26.95
C VAL A 138 7.02 4.89 -26.71
N ARG A 139 8.32 4.87 -26.96
CA ARG A 139 9.24 5.99 -26.76
C ARG A 139 9.58 6.61 -28.10
N MET A 140 9.20 7.87 -28.29
CA MET A 140 9.59 8.68 -29.44
C MET A 140 10.99 9.24 -29.23
N LEU A 141 11.79 9.21 -30.30
CA LEU A 141 13.18 9.66 -30.28
C LEU A 141 13.36 10.90 -31.18
N VAL A 142 13.93 11.97 -30.62
CA VAL A 142 14.33 13.18 -31.36
C VAL A 142 15.84 13.33 -31.26
N GLY A 143 16.54 13.25 -32.40
CA GLY A 143 18.01 13.30 -32.42
C GLY A 143 18.68 12.17 -31.63
N GLY A 144 18.03 11.00 -31.53
CA GLY A 144 18.52 9.84 -30.78
C GLY A 144 18.31 9.92 -29.26
N ARG A 145 17.57 10.91 -28.76
CA ARG A 145 17.21 11.06 -27.34
C ARG A 145 15.72 10.84 -27.14
N ASP A 146 15.32 10.34 -25.98
CA ASP A 146 13.92 10.21 -25.59
C ASP A 146 13.25 11.59 -25.57
N SER A 147 12.19 11.75 -26.35
CA SER A 147 11.33 12.94 -26.35
C SER A 147 10.08 12.66 -25.56
N ASP A 148 9.33 11.63 -25.97
CA ASP A 148 8.00 11.33 -25.46
C ASP A 148 7.85 9.84 -25.18
N ASP A 149 7.33 9.46 -24.02
CA ASP A 149 6.90 8.10 -23.71
C ASP A 149 5.37 8.07 -23.66
N PHE A 150 4.74 7.09 -24.32
CA PHE A 150 3.31 6.82 -24.21
C PHE A 150 3.05 5.39 -23.75
N TYR A 151 1.98 5.21 -22.96
CA TYR A 151 1.68 3.94 -22.30
C TYR A 151 0.56 3.16 -22.97
N TYR A 152 0.76 1.86 -23.11
CA TYR A 152 -0.16 0.96 -23.80
C TYR A 152 -0.47 -0.28 -22.96
N ASP A 153 -1.68 -0.80 -23.11
CA ASP A 153 -2.14 -2.04 -22.51
C ASP A 153 -1.71 -3.27 -23.33
N LEU A 154 -2.08 -4.45 -22.84
CA LEU A 154 -1.77 -5.74 -23.48
C LEU A 154 -2.42 -5.92 -24.86
N ASN A 155 -3.41 -5.10 -25.20
CA ASN A 155 -4.09 -5.12 -26.50
C ASN A 155 -3.50 -4.09 -27.47
N GLY A 156 -2.42 -3.39 -27.08
CA GLY A 156 -1.84 -2.31 -27.88
C GLY A 156 -2.70 -1.04 -27.91
N GLN A 157 -3.58 -0.85 -26.93
CA GLN A 157 -4.38 0.37 -26.79
C GLN A 157 -3.75 1.31 -25.76
N GLN A 158 -3.69 2.60 -26.09
CA GLN A 158 -3.17 3.61 -25.18
C GLN A 158 -4.01 3.66 -23.90
N VAL A 159 -3.35 3.66 -22.74
CA VAL A 159 -4.00 3.52 -21.43
C VAL A 159 -3.46 4.56 -20.43
N GLN A 160 -4.34 5.07 -19.57
CA GLN A 160 -3.95 5.96 -18.48
C GLN A 160 -3.24 5.15 -17.38
N CYS A 161 -2.05 5.59 -16.98
CA CYS A 161 -1.34 4.96 -15.87
C CYS A 161 -1.98 5.33 -14.52
N SER A 162 -1.56 4.66 -13.44
CA SER A 162 -2.02 4.95 -12.07
C SER A 162 -1.75 6.38 -11.59
N GLY A 163 -0.80 7.08 -12.24
CA GLY A 163 -0.51 8.49 -12.03
C GLY A 163 -1.50 9.46 -12.69
N GLY A 164 -2.47 8.97 -13.48
CA GLY A 164 -3.50 9.81 -14.10
C GLY A 164 -3.11 10.43 -15.45
N TYR A 165 -2.04 9.96 -16.09
CA TYR A 165 -1.57 10.45 -17.40
C TYR A 165 -1.30 9.29 -18.37
N TYR A 166 -1.23 9.58 -19.67
CA TYR A 166 -1.02 8.61 -20.74
C TYR A 166 0.42 8.57 -21.25
N GLY A 167 1.22 9.57 -20.88
CA GLY A 167 2.61 9.65 -21.30
C GLY A 167 3.41 10.75 -20.60
N ILE A 168 4.68 10.86 -20.94
CA ILE A 168 5.56 11.94 -20.47
C ILE A 168 6.36 12.53 -21.62
N HIS A 169 6.57 13.85 -21.59
CA HIS A 169 7.54 14.56 -22.41
C HIS A 169 8.77 14.93 -21.57
N CYS A 170 9.98 14.76 -22.12
CA CYS A 170 11.24 15.07 -21.46
C CYS A 170 12.02 16.14 -22.22
N GLU A 171 12.40 17.21 -21.53
CA GLU A 171 13.29 18.23 -22.11
C GLU A 171 14.72 18.08 -21.61
N TYR A 172 15.67 18.45 -22.46
CA TYR A 172 17.11 18.29 -22.24
C TYR A 172 17.86 19.60 -22.47
N ASN A 173 18.89 19.86 -21.66
CA ASN A 173 19.85 20.92 -21.94
C ASN A 173 20.86 20.49 -23.03
N ALA A 174 21.77 21.41 -23.39
CA ALA A 174 22.80 21.19 -24.40
C ALA A 174 23.74 20.02 -24.05
N GLU A 175 23.99 19.82 -22.75
CA GLU A 175 24.80 18.74 -22.20
C GLU A 175 24.07 17.38 -22.20
N GLY A 176 22.81 17.33 -22.64
CA GLY A 176 22.01 16.10 -22.67
C GLY A 176 21.48 15.66 -21.31
N GLN A 177 21.44 16.56 -20.34
CA GLN A 177 20.85 16.32 -19.04
C GLN A 177 19.36 16.69 -19.06
N LYS A 178 18.52 15.81 -18.50
CA LYS A 178 17.08 16.05 -18.36
C LYS A 178 16.85 17.24 -17.43
N ILE A 179 16.12 18.26 -17.91
CA ILE A 179 15.81 19.50 -17.18
C ILE A 179 14.35 19.60 -16.77
N SER A 180 13.43 18.96 -17.50
CA SER A 180 12.01 18.94 -17.16
C SER A 180 11.33 17.64 -17.58
N VAL A 181 10.19 17.37 -16.95
CA VAL A 181 9.24 16.33 -17.35
C VAL A 181 7.84 16.93 -17.33
N THR A 182 7.09 16.71 -18.40
CA THR A 182 5.67 17.11 -18.53
C THR A 182 4.81 15.87 -18.67
N PHE A 183 3.74 15.74 -17.88
CA PHE A 183 2.78 14.67 -17.99
C PHE A 183 1.78 14.95 -19.11
N LEU A 184 1.47 13.94 -19.92
CA LEU A 184 0.67 14.07 -21.13
C LEU A 184 -0.67 13.34 -21.02
N ASP A 185 -1.72 13.95 -21.54
CA ASP A 185 -3.00 13.28 -21.77
C ASP A 185 -2.93 12.34 -23.00
N LYS A 186 -4.09 11.75 -23.33
CA LYS A 186 -4.20 10.80 -24.45
C LYS A 186 -3.80 11.43 -25.79
N ASP A 187 -4.08 12.72 -25.96
CA ASP A 187 -3.87 13.46 -27.20
C ASP A 187 -2.48 14.12 -27.24
N GLY A 188 -1.65 13.95 -26.20
CA GLY A 188 -0.30 14.49 -26.10
C GLY A 188 -0.21 15.91 -25.53
N HIS A 189 -1.26 16.42 -24.88
CA HIS A 189 -1.25 17.73 -24.23
C HIS A 189 -0.87 17.62 -22.75
N ALA A 190 -0.26 18.69 -22.20
CA ALA A 190 0.08 18.73 -20.79
C ALA A 190 -1.16 18.57 -19.90
N VAL A 191 -1.11 17.66 -18.92
CA VAL A 191 -2.21 17.35 -18.01
C VAL A 191 -1.73 17.25 -16.57
N CYS A 192 -2.56 17.69 -15.63
CA CYS A 192 -2.27 17.56 -14.21
C CYS A 192 -2.35 16.07 -13.80
N ALA A 193 -1.25 15.54 -13.27
CA ALA A 193 -1.20 14.19 -12.73
C ALA A 193 -1.86 14.12 -11.34
N SER A 194 -2.04 12.91 -10.82
CA SER A 194 -2.56 12.67 -9.46
C SER A 194 -1.67 13.28 -8.35
N SER A 195 -0.41 13.63 -8.67
CA SER A 195 0.49 14.38 -7.80
C SER A 195 0.16 15.87 -7.67
N GLY A 196 -0.77 16.41 -8.46
CA GLY A 196 -1.24 17.79 -8.36
C GLY A 196 -0.52 18.81 -9.25
N TYR A 197 0.36 18.37 -10.14
CA TYR A 197 1.06 19.22 -11.10
C TYR A 197 1.16 18.54 -12.48
N ALA A 198 1.40 19.33 -13.53
CA ALA A 198 1.57 18.84 -14.90
C ALA A 198 3.04 18.79 -15.32
N ILE A 199 3.86 19.71 -14.81
CA ILE A 199 5.27 19.86 -15.19
C ILE A 199 6.12 19.84 -13.92
N LYS A 200 7.27 19.16 -13.97
CA LYS A 200 8.34 19.33 -12.99
C LYS A 200 9.67 19.67 -13.65
N THR A 201 10.44 20.53 -13.01
CA THR A 201 11.78 20.92 -13.45
C THR A 201 12.84 20.54 -12.43
N TYR A 202 14.03 20.17 -12.88
CA TYR A 202 15.13 19.75 -12.01
C TYR A 202 16.13 20.87 -11.73
N GLN A 203 16.56 20.95 -10.47
CA GLN A 203 17.68 21.78 -10.02
C GLN A 203 18.89 20.89 -9.79
N ARG A 204 20.07 21.33 -10.26
CA ARG A 204 21.32 20.57 -10.17
C ARG A 204 22.43 21.38 -9.52
N ASP A 205 23.34 20.68 -8.84
CA ASP A 205 24.60 21.25 -8.36
C ASP A 205 25.64 21.37 -9.49
N GLY A 206 26.82 21.91 -9.17
CA GLY A 206 27.93 22.07 -10.13
C GLY A 206 28.50 20.75 -10.67
N ASN A 207 28.17 19.62 -10.06
CA ASN A 207 28.57 18.28 -10.53
C ASN A 207 27.48 17.62 -11.41
N GLY A 208 26.36 18.31 -11.65
CA GLY A 208 25.23 17.80 -12.42
C GLY A 208 24.30 16.88 -11.61
N THR A 209 24.47 16.77 -10.30
CA THR A 209 23.59 15.97 -9.43
C THR A 209 22.29 16.70 -9.18
N ILE A 210 21.15 16.02 -9.27
CA ILE A 210 19.84 16.62 -8.93
C ILE A 210 19.81 16.88 -7.42
N ILE A 211 19.65 18.16 -7.06
CA ILE A 211 19.53 18.66 -5.68
C ILE A 211 18.15 19.21 -5.36
N GLY A 212 17.23 19.21 -6.32
CA GLY A 212 15.85 19.61 -6.08
C GLY A 212 14.97 19.58 -7.32
N GLU A 213 13.69 19.85 -7.10
CA GLU A 213 12.68 19.96 -8.15
C GLU A 213 11.61 21.02 -7.83
N ARG A 214 10.91 21.48 -8.86
CA ARG A 214 9.86 22.51 -8.80
C ARG A 214 8.66 22.08 -9.62
N TYR A 215 7.46 22.46 -9.21
CA TYR A 215 6.19 21.98 -9.78
C TYR A 215 5.37 23.10 -10.42
N PHE A 216 4.81 22.81 -11.60
CA PHE A 216 4.03 23.77 -12.38
C PHE A 216 2.75 23.14 -12.96
N ASP A 217 1.74 23.97 -13.19
CA ASP A 217 0.54 23.62 -13.94
C ASP A 217 0.82 23.45 -15.44
N ALA A 218 -0.22 23.10 -16.21
CA ALA A 218 -0.09 22.88 -17.65
C ALA A 218 0.27 24.16 -18.42
N GLU A 219 0.02 25.34 -17.82
CA GLU A 219 0.38 26.65 -18.35
C GLU A 219 1.77 27.13 -17.90
N GLY A 220 2.51 26.32 -17.12
CA GLY A 220 3.86 26.63 -16.65
C GLY A 220 3.91 27.58 -15.46
N LYS A 221 2.81 27.76 -14.71
CA LYS A 221 2.79 28.55 -13.47
C LYS A 221 3.05 27.66 -12.25
N PRO A 222 3.78 28.14 -11.23
CA PRO A 222 4.02 27.36 -10.02
C PRO A 222 2.72 26.91 -9.37
N VAL A 223 2.63 25.62 -9.03
CA VAL A 223 1.45 25.01 -8.41
C VAL A 223 1.84 24.12 -7.23
N LYS A 224 0.90 23.91 -6.30
CA LYS A 224 1.09 23.01 -5.17
C LYS A 224 0.92 21.55 -5.59
N SER A 225 1.85 20.70 -5.14
CA SER A 225 1.73 19.24 -5.15
C SER A 225 0.84 18.76 -4.00
N SER A 226 0.66 17.44 -3.88
CA SER A 226 -0.24 16.78 -2.92
C SER A 226 0.03 17.12 -1.44
N LEU A 227 1.29 17.38 -1.05
CA LEU A 227 1.63 17.80 0.32
C LEU A 227 1.57 19.33 0.50
N GLY A 228 1.14 20.09 -0.50
CA GLY A 228 0.99 21.55 -0.44
C GLY A 228 2.24 22.35 -0.78
N GLN A 229 3.34 21.68 -1.15
CA GLN A 229 4.62 22.27 -1.55
C GLN A 229 4.66 22.62 -3.05
N TYR A 230 5.50 23.58 -3.42
CA TYR A 230 5.77 23.96 -4.82
C TYR A 230 7.08 23.37 -5.37
N GLY A 231 7.80 22.63 -4.53
CA GLY A 231 9.06 22.00 -4.88
C GLY A 231 9.74 21.39 -3.67
N GLU A 232 10.89 20.76 -3.93
CA GLU A 232 11.66 20.00 -2.96
C GLU A 232 13.16 20.24 -3.17
N LEU A 233 13.94 20.25 -2.08
CA LEU A 233 15.40 20.18 -2.11
C LEU A 233 15.88 18.89 -1.45
N TYR A 234 16.91 18.30 -2.02
CA TYR A 234 17.47 17.02 -1.61
C TYR A 234 18.87 17.18 -1.04
N GLN A 235 19.11 16.52 0.09
CA GLN A 235 20.46 16.26 0.59
C GLN A 235 20.66 14.75 0.66
N ARG A 236 21.79 14.29 0.12
CA ARG A 236 22.13 12.87 0.09
C ARG A 236 22.97 12.49 1.29
N ASN A 237 22.75 11.29 1.81
CA ASN A 237 23.60 10.69 2.84
C ASN A 237 24.91 10.16 2.22
N GLU A 238 25.80 9.62 3.06
CA GLU A 238 27.10 9.08 2.63
C GLU A 238 26.99 7.91 1.63
N GLN A 239 25.85 7.21 1.62
CA GLN A 239 25.55 6.11 0.69
C GLN A 239 24.98 6.62 -0.65
N GLY A 240 24.76 7.92 -0.78
CA GLY A 240 24.18 8.54 -1.98
C GLY A 240 22.65 8.53 -2.03
N PHE A 241 21.95 8.00 -1.03
CA PHE A 241 20.48 8.07 -0.94
C PHE A 241 20.00 9.44 -0.46
N ILE A 242 18.78 9.84 -0.81
CA ILE A 242 18.21 11.12 -0.36
C ILE A 242 17.88 11.01 1.14
N GLY A 243 18.79 11.47 1.99
CA GLY A 243 18.65 11.41 3.45
C GLY A 243 17.83 12.57 4.03
N GLN A 244 17.65 13.66 3.27
CA GLN A 244 16.79 14.77 3.67
C GLN A 244 16.06 15.36 2.47
N ILE A 245 14.77 15.66 2.68
CA ILE A 245 13.92 16.42 1.78
C ILE A 245 13.48 17.71 2.50
N THR A 246 13.65 18.85 1.86
CA THR A 246 13.15 20.15 2.35
C THR A 246 12.08 20.67 1.41
N TYR A 247 10.89 20.94 1.93
CA TYR A 247 9.73 21.35 1.14
C TYR A 247 9.71 22.86 0.94
N LEU A 248 9.33 23.29 -0.27
CA LEU A 248 9.45 24.68 -0.70
C LEU A 248 8.10 25.36 -0.95
N ASP A 249 8.05 26.67 -0.72
CA ASP A 249 6.99 27.57 -1.18
C ASP A 249 7.13 27.98 -2.66
N ALA A 250 6.20 28.81 -3.13
CA ALA A 250 6.17 29.31 -4.51
C ALA A 250 7.43 30.12 -4.87
N ASP A 251 8.08 30.75 -3.91
CA ASP A 251 9.29 31.54 -4.10
C ASP A 251 10.58 30.70 -3.99
N GLY A 252 10.46 29.43 -3.58
CA GLY A 252 11.58 28.50 -3.42
C GLY A 252 12.21 28.52 -2.02
N ASN A 253 11.54 29.10 -1.03
CA ASN A 253 12.00 29.10 0.35
C ASN A 253 11.43 27.89 1.13
N PRO A 254 12.12 27.38 2.16
CA PRO A 254 11.59 26.32 3.01
C PRO A 254 10.25 26.71 3.66
N ALA A 255 9.23 25.89 3.49
CA ALA A 255 7.89 26.15 3.99
C ALA A 255 7.17 24.86 4.45
N PRO A 256 6.24 24.95 5.41
CA PRO A 256 5.52 23.79 5.91
C PRO A 256 4.59 23.18 4.85
N THR A 257 4.54 21.86 4.84
CA THR A 257 3.53 21.08 4.12
C THR A 257 2.14 21.26 4.75
N ASN A 258 1.10 20.71 4.10
CA ASN A 258 -0.25 20.64 4.65
C ASN A 258 -0.30 19.90 6.01
N ALA A 259 0.67 19.02 6.28
CA ALA A 259 0.80 18.31 7.55
C ALA A 259 1.59 19.10 8.61
N GLY A 260 2.21 20.23 8.25
CA GLY A 260 2.86 21.18 9.16
C GLY A 260 4.39 21.12 9.18
N TYR A 261 5.02 20.00 8.79
CA TYR A 261 6.47 19.87 8.79
C TYR A 261 7.11 20.48 7.52
N THR A 262 8.35 20.95 7.63
CA THR A 262 9.13 21.59 6.54
C THR A 262 10.27 20.71 6.03
N ILE A 263 10.78 19.81 6.89
CA ILE A 263 11.89 18.93 6.57
C ILE A 263 11.50 17.50 6.92
N LEU A 264 11.79 16.57 6.01
CA LEU A 264 11.73 15.13 6.23
C LEU A 264 13.14 14.57 6.18
N LYS A 265 13.55 13.79 7.19
CA LYS A 265 14.80 13.03 7.16
C LYS A 265 14.49 11.55 7.04
N ARG A 266 15.14 10.88 6.09
CA ARG A 266 14.92 9.48 5.76
C ARG A 266 16.16 8.64 6.01
N THR A 267 16.00 7.49 6.65
CA THR A 267 17.01 6.41 6.69
C THR A 267 16.63 5.29 5.73
N TYR A 268 17.62 4.49 5.36
CA TYR A 268 17.45 3.39 4.42
C TYR A 268 18.11 2.13 4.99
N HIS A 269 17.52 0.98 4.68
CA HIS A 269 18.16 -0.33 4.85
C HIS A 269 19.28 -0.53 3.83
N ARG A 270 20.08 -1.59 4.01
CA ARG A 270 21.19 -1.92 3.09
C ARG A 270 20.73 -2.21 1.66
N ASP A 271 19.52 -2.71 1.46
CA ASP A 271 18.92 -2.91 0.14
C ASP A 271 18.36 -1.62 -0.51
N GLY A 272 18.51 -0.47 0.15
CA GLY A 272 18.04 0.83 -0.34
C GLY A 272 16.54 1.08 -0.15
N THR A 273 15.80 0.18 0.50
CA THR A 273 14.43 0.45 0.92
C THR A 273 14.41 1.45 2.07
N ALA A 274 13.37 2.29 2.14
CA ALA A 274 13.22 3.27 3.20
C ALA A 274 12.97 2.55 4.54
N ASP A 275 13.71 2.93 5.58
CA ASP A 275 13.58 2.37 6.94
C ASP A 275 12.75 3.30 7.83
N THR A 276 13.18 4.56 7.99
CA THR A 276 12.45 5.54 8.79
C THR A 276 12.33 6.89 8.12
N ASP A 277 11.22 7.58 8.39
CA ASP A 277 10.98 8.99 8.11
C ASP A 277 10.79 9.74 9.41
N MET A 278 11.48 10.87 9.59
CA MET A 278 11.34 11.76 10.74
C MET A 278 11.01 13.18 10.28
N TYR A 279 10.11 13.85 10.99
CA TYR A 279 9.55 15.14 10.63
C TYR A 279 10.10 16.29 11.47
N PHE A 280 10.45 17.40 10.82
CA PHE A 280 11.04 18.56 11.46
C PHE A 280 10.44 19.87 10.94
N ASP A 281 10.50 20.90 11.79
CA ASP A 281 10.20 22.28 11.40
C ASP A 281 11.33 22.90 10.55
N ALA A 282 11.14 24.15 10.13
CA ALA A 282 12.11 24.89 9.32
C ALA A 282 13.46 25.15 10.05
N ASP A 283 13.47 25.12 11.39
CA ASP A 283 14.68 25.26 12.20
C ASP A 283 15.40 23.90 12.40
N GLY A 284 14.83 22.80 11.87
CA GLY A 284 15.34 21.45 12.06
C GLY A 284 15.03 20.84 13.43
N LYS A 285 14.04 21.35 14.17
CA LYS A 285 13.57 20.77 15.43
C LYS A 285 12.50 19.69 15.15
N PRO A 286 12.52 18.54 15.86
CA PRO A 286 11.51 17.49 15.67
C PRO A 286 10.09 18.04 15.87
N MET A 287 9.18 17.68 14.97
CA MET A 287 7.80 18.13 14.98
C MET A 287 6.83 16.95 15.10
N ALA A 288 5.91 17.02 16.07
CA ALA A 288 4.82 16.07 16.17
C ALA A 288 3.71 16.40 15.16
N LEU A 289 3.19 15.38 14.49
CA LEU A 289 2.02 15.48 13.63
C LEU A 289 0.72 15.17 14.40
N SER A 290 -0.40 15.06 13.69
CA SER A 290 -1.76 14.97 14.27
C SER A 290 -1.98 13.79 15.22
N LYS A 291 -1.28 12.65 15.05
CA LYS A 291 -1.35 11.49 15.95
C LYS A 291 -0.27 11.53 17.04
N GLY A 292 0.41 12.66 17.22
CA GLY A 292 1.51 12.83 18.17
C GLY A 292 2.83 12.17 17.74
N GLN A 293 2.89 11.62 16.53
CA GLN A 293 4.07 10.98 15.97
C GLN A 293 5.07 12.00 15.45
N TYR A 294 6.36 11.71 15.61
CA TYR A 294 7.46 12.50 15.06
C TYR A 294 8.08 11.85 13.81
N GLY A 295 7.63 10.65 13.49
CA GLY A 295 8.11 9.89 12.35
C GLY A 295 7.30 8.64 12.08
N ILE A 296 7.73 7.91 11.06
CA ILE A 296 7.19 6.62 10.64
C ILE A 296 8.36 5.67 10.43
N LYS A 297 8.24 4.44 10.90
CA LYS A 297 9.07 3.31 10.50
C LYS A 297 8.31 2.47 9.49
N HIS A 298 8.97 2.17 8.39
CA HIS A 298 8.50 1.25 7.37
C HIS A 298 8.96 -0.17 7.74
N SER A 299 8.02 -1.11 7.80
CA SER A 299 8.31 -2.54 8.01
C SER A 299 7.43 -3.33 7.06
N GLY A 300 8.02 -3.74 5.94
CA GLY A 300 7.29 -4.30 4.81
C GLY A 300 6.16 -3.38 4.32
N LYS A 301 4.91 -3.87 4.42
CA LYS A 301 3.70 -3.12 4.03
C LYS A 301 3.10 -2.28 5.15
N VAL A 302 3.71 -2.29 6.34
CA VAL A 302 3.17 -1.67 7.55
C VAL A 302 3.98 -0.42 7.91
N ASN A 303 3.26 0.64 8.31
CA ASN A 303 3.84 1.87 8.82
C ASN A 303 3.58 1.98 10.33
N LEU A 304 4.65 2.11 11.11
CA LEU A 304 4.61 2.26 12.56
C LEU A 304 4.99 3.68 12.96
N LEU A 305 4.17 4.32 13.79
CA LEU A 305 4.40 5.66 14.29
C LEU A 305 5.56 5.70 15.29
N LEU A 306 6.44 6.70 15.14
CA LEU A 306 7.63 6.88 15.97
C LEU A 306 7.50 8.06 16.92
N ASP A 307 8.10 7.91 18.11
CA ASP A 307 8.28 9.00 19.07
C ASP A 307 9.42 9.94 18.65
N LYS A 308 9.63 11.01 19.42
CA LYS A 308 10.68 12.01 19.14
C LYS A 308 12.11 11.47 19.09
N ASN A 309 12.35 10.28 19.66
CA ASN A 309 13.66 9.63 19.69
C ASN A 309 13.79 8.55 18.60
N GLY A 310 12.76 8.33 17.78
CA GLY A 310 12.73 7.30 16.75
C GLY A 310 12.31 5.92 17.26
N HIS A 311 11.73 5.81 18.46
CA HIS A 311 11.22 4.53 18.97
C HIS A 311 9.76 4.33 18.58
N VAL A 312 9.37 3.09 18.30
CA VAL A 312 7.97 2.72 18.00
C VAL A 312 7.07 3.09 19.19
N MET A 313 6.07 3.93 18.93
CA MET A 313 5.11 4.38 19.93
C MET A 313 4.22 3.23 20.42
N LEU A 314 3.92 3.20 21.71
CA LEU A 314 2.86 2.34 22.25
C LEU A 314 1.50 3.05 22.10
N CYS A 315 0.93 2.99 20.90
CA CYS A 315 -0.39 3.55 20.59
C CYS A 315 -1.28 2.52 19.89
N VAL A 316 -2.59 2.77 19.89
CA VAL A 316 -3.58 1.88 19.28
C VAL A 316 -3.28 1.68 17.80
N ASP A 317 -2.93 2.75 17.07
CA ASP A 317 -2.53 2.67 15.65
C ASP A 317 -1.41 1.65 15.42
N ASN A 318 -0.33 1.71 16.21
CA ASN A 318 0.80 0.79 16.04
C ASN A 318 0.45 -0.65 16.43
N ILE A 319 -0.39 -0.85 17.44
CA ILE A 319 -0.85 -2.18 17.83
C ILE A 319 -1.70 -2.79 16.71
N LEU A 320 -2.61 -2.01 16.13
CA LEU A 320 -3.49 -2.49 15.07
C LEU A 320 -2.75 -2.68 13.74
N ASN A 321 -1.83 -1.78 13.41
CA ASN A 321 -1.01 -1.86 12.20
C ASN A 321 0.02 -3.00 12.29
N GLY A 322 0.74 -3.11 13.41
CA GLY A 322 1.75 -4.15 13.61
C GLY A 322 1.17 -5.53 13.90
N PHE A 323 0.01 -5.60 14.56
CA PHE A 323 -0.64 -6.85 14.93
C PHE A 323 -2.15 -6.81 14.59
N PRO A 324 -2.53 -6.95 13.30
CA PRO A 324 -3.93 -6.85 12.88
C PRO A 324 -4.88 -7.80 13.62
N PHE A 325 -4.41 -8.98 14.04
CA PHE A 325 -5.19 -9.93 14.83
C PHE A 325 -5.64 -9.40 16.21
N MET A 326 -5.08 -8.29 16.70
CA MET A 326 -5.51 -7.66 17.95
C MET A 326 -6.96 -7.18 17.91
N VAL A 327 -7.53 -6.92 16.73
CA VAL A 327 -8.96 -6.65 16.56
C VAL A 327 -9.80 -7.84 17.03
N VAL A 328 -9.40 -9.07 16.69
CA VAL A 328 -10.08 -10.31 17.08
C VAL A 328 -10.03 -10.50 18.59
N ILE A 329 -8.86 -10.29 19.19
CA ILE A 329 -8.67 -10.39 20.64
C ILE A 329 -9.53 -9.36 21.36
N SER A 330 -9.53 -8.11 20.88
CA SER A 330 -10.31 -7.02 21.47
C SER A 330 -11.82 -7.29 21.35
N GLY A 331 -12.27 -7.76 20.19
CA GLY A 331 -13.66 -8.17 19.98
C GLY A 331 -14.09 -9.30 20.93
N CYS A 332 -13.24 -10.32 21.13
CA CYS A 332 -13.47 -11.37 22.12
C CYS A 332 -13.58 -10.83 23.55
N VAL A 333 -12.67 -9.93 23.95
CA VAL A 333 -12.68 -9.30 25.28
C VAL A 333 -13.94 -8.48 25.50
N ILE A 334 -14.35 -7.65 24.51
CA ILE A 334 -15.58 -6.86 24.60
C ILE A 334 -16.80 -7.79 24.70
N CYS A 335 -16.87 -8.87 23.92
CA CYS A 335 -17.94 -9.86 24.03
C CYS A 335 -17.99 -10.48 25.43
N LEU A 336 -16.84 -10.87 26.00
CA LEU A 336 -16.77 -11.43 27.34
C LEU A 336 -17.22 -10.43 28.41
N LEU A 337 -16.77 -9.17 28.32
CA LEU A 337 -17.23 -8.10 29.20
C LEU A 337 -18.74 -7.90 29.10
N ILE A 338 -19.27 -7.81 27.86
CA ILE A 338 -20.71 -7.72 27.60
C ILE A 338 -21.41 -8.88 28.30
N LEU A 339 -20.92 -10.11 28.23
CA LEU A 339 -21.57 -11.30 28.79
C LEU A 339 -21.51 -11.39 30.33
N VAL A 340 -20.38 -11.03 30.94
CA VAL A 340 -20.14 -11.14 32.40
C VAL A 340 -20.80 -10.00 33.18
N LEU A 341 -20.81 -8.78 32.63
CA LEU A 341 -21.31 -7.61 33.33
C LEU A 341 -22.82 -7.67 33.65
N SER A 342 -23.25 -6.86 34.64
CA SER A 342 -24.68 -6.72 34.97
C SER A 342 -25.49 -6.25 33.76
N LYS A 343 -26.81 -6.51 33.74
CA LYS A 343 -27.67 -6.11 32.61
C LYS A 343 -27.60 -4.61 32.31
N LYS A 344 -27.53 -3.76 33.35
CA LYS A 344 -27.41 -2.31 33.20
C LYS A 344 -26.08 -1.92 32.55
N MET A 345 -24.96 -2.45 33.04
CA MET A 345 -23.64 -2.15 32.47
C MET A 345 -23.47 -2.69 31.06
N SER A 346 -24.00 -3.89 30.77
CA SER A 346 -24.02 -4.46 29.43
C SER A 346 -24.86 -3.61 28.46
N CYS A 347 -25.96 -3.02 28.92
CA CYS A 347 -26.74 -2.06 28.13
C CYS A 347 -25.91 -0.81 27.80
N CYS A 348 -25.26 -0.21 28.80
CA CYS A 348 -24.38 0.95 28.59
C CYS A 348 -23.24 0.65 27.63
N LEU A 349 -22.56 -0.50 27.81
CA LEU A 349 -21.45 -0.91 26.95
C LEU A 349 -21.91 -1.17 25.50
N THR A 350 -23.06 -1.82 25.32
CA THR A 350 -23.63 -2.06 23.98
C THR A 350 -24.02 -0.74 23.31
N ALA A 351 -24.61 0.20 24.05
CA ALA A 351 -24.97 1.52 23.53
C ALA A 351 -23.72 2.34 23.16
N ALA A 352 -22.69 2.34 24.02
CA ALA A 352 -21.41 2.96 23.72
C ALA A 352 -20.74 2.33 22.48
N TYR A 353 -20.86 1.01 22.32
CA TYR A 353 -20.32 0.31 21.16
C TYR A 353 -21.07 0.64 19.86
N VAL A 354 -22.40 0.87 19.91
CA VAL A 354 -23.15 1.39 18.75
C VAL A 354 -22.63 2.77 18.34
N VAL A 355 -22.37 3.66 19.31
CA VAL A 355 -21.77 4.97 19.03
C VAL A 355 -20.39 4.82 18.42
N PHE A 356 -19.57 3.91 18.94
CA PHE A 356 -18.25 3.59 18.39
C PHE A 356 -18.33 3.12 16.93
N ILE A 357 -19.23 2.18 16.60
CA ILE A 357 -19.43 1.74 15.20
C ILE A 357 -19.81 2.91 14.30
N LEU A 358 -20.77 3.73 14.72
CA LEU A 358 -21.20 4.89 13.92
C LEU A 358 -20.07 5.91 13.74
N TYR A 359 -19.24 6.10 14.77
CA TYR A 359 -18.08 6.97 14.71
C TYR A 359 -17.03 6.44 13.72
N GLU A 360 -16.62 5.17 13.85
CA GLU A 360 -15.64 4.54 12.96
C GLU A 360 -16.11 4.48 11.51
N THR A 361 -17.41 4.23 11.28
CA THR A 361 -17.95 4.05 9.93
C THR A 361 -18.32 5.36 9.23
N LEU A 362 -18.57 6.45 9.96
CA LEU A 362 -19.06 7.71 9.36
C LEU A 362 -18.14 8.92 9.62
N MET A 363 -17.50 9.03 10.78
CA MET A 363 -16.81 10.27 11.21
C MET A 363 -15.30 10.27 10.98
N PHE A 364 -14.66 9.10 10.85
CA PHE A 364 -13.20 8.98 10.76
C PHE A 364 -12.67 8.84 9.33
N ARG A 365 -13.53 8.80 8.31
CA ARG A 365 -13.10 8.68 6.90
C ARG A 365 -12.89 10.05 6.25
N GLU A 366 -11.72 10.22 5.64
CA GLU A 366 -11.41 11.41 4.82
C GLU A 366 -12.39 11.52 3.65
N SER A 367 -12.90 12.73 3.40
CA SER A 367 -13.73 13.04 2.23
C SER A 367 -12.85 13.06 0.97
N GLY A 368 -12.69 11.91 0.34
CA GLY A 368 -11.99 11.73 -0.93
C GLY A 368 -12.86 10.96 -1.93
N ASP A 369 -12.71 11.28 -3.23
CA ASP A 369 -13.49 10.83 -4.39
C ASP A 369 -14.54 9.75 -4.11
N ALA A 370 -15.82 10.13 -4.22
CA ALA A 370 -16.95 9.23 -4.06
C ALA A 370 -16.82 8.00 -4.99
N ARG A 371 -16.29 6.90 -4.46
CA ARG A 371 -16.22 5.61 -5.14
C ARG A 371 -17.34 4.73 -4.59
N THR A 372 -18.07 4.10 -5.49
CA THR A 372 -19.11 3.11 -5.15
C THR A 372 -18.71 1.76 -5.71
N ASN A 373 -18.67 0.74 -4.86
CA ASN A 373 -18.42 -0.63 -5.27
C ASN A 373 -19.64 -1.50 -4.95
N PHE A 374 -20.47 -1.75 -5.97
CA PHE A 374 -21.66 -2.58 -5.86
C PHE A 374 -21.45 -4.02 -6.36
N VAL A 375 -20.22 -4.39 -6.72
CA VAL A 375 -19.91 -5.76 -7.13
C VAL A 375 -19.78 -6.63 -5.89
N LEU A 376 -20.69 -7.59 -5.73
CA LEU A 376 -20.66 -8.53 -4.61
C LEU A 376 -19.45 -9.47 -4.72
N PHE A 377 -18.70 -9.59 -3.62
CA PHE A 377 -17.43 -10.30 -3.47
C PHE A 377 -16.35 -9.81 -4.43
N SER A 378 -16.31 -8.50 -4.66
CA SER A 378 -15.29 -7.84 -5.48
C SER A 378 -13.85 -8.12 -5.03
N TYR A 379 -13.68 -8.56 -3.78
CA TYR A 379 -12.40 -8.87 -3.16
C TYR A 379 -11.98 -10.36 -3.28
N ALA A 380 -12.82 -11.24 -3.83
CA ALA A 380 -12.65 -12.69 -3.70
C ALA A 380 -11.35 -13.24 -4.32
N ASP A 381 -10.96 -12.71 -5.47
CA ASP A 381 -9.71 -13.03 -6.17
C ASP A 381 -8.47 -12.52 -5.43
N ARG A 382 -8.61 -11.42 -4.69
CA ARG A 382 -7.54 -10.73 -3.95
C ARG A 382 -7.43 -11.13 -2.48
N PHE A 383 -8.43 -11.82 -1.93
CA PHE A 383 -8.51 -12.10 -0.49
C PHE A 383 -7.30 -12.90 0.05
N LEU A 384 -6.81 -13.88 -0.73
CA LEU A 384 -5.68 -14.71 -0.32
C LEU A 384 -4.32 -14.08 -0.66
N THR A 385 -4.27 -13.19 -1.65
CA THR A 385 -3.04 -12.60 -2.18
C THR A 385 -2.72 -11.24 -1.55
N GLU A 386 -3.74 -10.50 -1.09
CA GLU A 386 -3.59 -9.15 -0.57
C GLU A 386 -3.99 -9.06 0.91
N GLN A 387 -2.99 -8.80 1.75
CA GLN A 387 -3.19 -8.66 3.19
C GLN A 387 -4.13 -7.50 3.56
N SER A 388 -4.04 -6.34 2.89
CA SER A 388 -4.90 -5.18 3.18
C SER A 388 -6.37 -5.49 2.95
N VAL A 389 -6.69 -6.16 1.84
CA VAL A 389 -8.04 -6.64 1.50
C VAL A 389 -8.53 -7.64 2.54
N ARG A 390 -7.69 -8.63 2.88
CA ARG A 390 -8.00 -9.64 3.89
C ARG A 390 -8.28 -9.04 5.26
N VAL A 391 -7.45 -8.09 5.70
CA VAL A 391 -7.59 -7.36 6.97
C VAL A 391 -8.90 -6.56 6.98
N GLY A 392 -9.21 -5.83 5.91
CA GLY A 392 -10.46 -5.07 5.78
C GLY A 392 -11.71 -5.94 5.96
N VAL A 393 -11.81 -7.03 5.20
CA VAL A 393 -12.94 -7.98 5.28
C VAL A 393 -13.12 -8.54 6.68
N ILE A 394 -12.03 -8.96 7.33
CA ILE A 394 -12.10 -9.54 8.68
C ILE A 394 -12.46 -8.47 9.72
N ASN A 395 -11.94 -7.26 9.59
CA ASN A 395 -12.26 -6.14 10.49
C ASN A 395 -13.75 -5.79 10.43
N ASN A 396 -14.37 -5.77 9.24
CA ASN A 396 -15.80 -5.51 9.08
C ASN A 396 -16.65 -6.57 9.80
N ILE A 397 -16.28 -7.85 9.68
CA ILE A 397 -16.92 -8.92 10.44
C ILE A 397 -16.77 -8.69 11.94
N TRP A 398 -15.55 -8.48 12.43
CA TRP A 398 -15.27 -8.36 13.86
C TRP A 398 -15.85 -7.10 14.50
N LEU A 399 -16.05 -6.03 13.73
CA LEU A 399 -16.71 -4.80 14.19
C LEU A 399 -18.15 -5.06 14.65
N PHE A 400 -18.85 -6.03 14.07
CA PHE A 400 -20.25 -6.31 14.40
C PHE A 400 -20.45 -7.48 15.40
N VAL A 401 -19.41 -8.26 15.71
CA VAL A 401 -19.51 -9.39 16.67
C VAL A 401 -19.93 -8.92 18.08
N PRO A 402 -19.34 -7.86 18.67
CA PRO A 402 -19.77 -7.40 19.99
C PRO A 402 -21.18 -6.78 19.98
N LEU A 403 -21.57 -6.14 18.87
CA LEU A 403 -22.93 -5.61 18.68
C LEU A 403 -23.96 -6.74 18.76
N GLY A 404 -23.79 -7.81 17.98
CA GLY A 404 -24.68 -8.97 18.00
C GLY A 404 -24.77 -9.63 19.37
N THR A 405 -23.62 -9.72 20.06
CA THR A 405 -23.52 -10.27 21.42
C THR A 405 -24.34 -9.45 22.41
N GLY A 406 -24.19 -8.12 22.39
CA GLY A 406 -24.91 -7.20 23.26
C GLY A 406 -26.42 -7.21 23.00
N LEU A 407 -26.83 -7.09 21.75
CA LEU A 407 -28.25 -7.09 21.38
C LEU A 407 -28.95 -8.38 21.81
N TYR A 408 -28.34 -9.55 21.54
CA TYR A 408 -28.96 -10.81 21.93
C TYR A 408 -29.01 -10.99 23.45
N LYS A 409 -27.95 -10.58 24.17
CA LYS A 409 -27.96 -10.61 25.64
C LYS A 409 -29.10 -9.79 26.24
N LEU A 410 -29.38 -8.61 25.66
CA LEU A 410 -30.39 -7.67 26.19
C LEU A 410 -31.82 -8.08 25.86
N PHE A 411 -32.09 -8.53 24.62
CA PHE A 411 -33.44 -8.76 24.12
C PHE A 411 -33.83 -10.24 24.03
N GLN A 412 -32.90 -11.13 23.68
CA GLN A 412 -33.13 -12.57 23.50
C GLN A 412 -34.29 -12.92 22.53
N LYS A 413 -34.49 -12.10 21.49
CA LYS A 413 -35.53 -12.30 20.46
C LYS A 413 -34.92 -12.57 19.09
N LYS A 414 -35.64 -13.30 18.23
CA LYS A 414 -35.19 -13.65 16.88
C LYS A 414 -35.01 -12.44 15.95
N TRP A 415 -35.81 -11.38 16.14
CA TRP A 415 -35.71 -10.17 15.32
C TRP A 415 -34.35 -9.47 15.46
N VAL A 416 -33.58 -9.75 16.53
CA VAL A 416 -32.22 -9.24 16.71
C VAL A 416 -31.30 -9.61 15.53
N LEU A 417 -31.55 -10.74 14.86
CA LEU A 417 -30.79 -11.15 13.68
C LEU A 417 -30.92 -10.18 12.50
N LEU A 418 -31.96 -9.35 12.46
CA LEU A 418 -32.16 -8.35 11.40
C LEU A 418 -31.44 -7.02 11.69
N VAL A 419 -31.10 -6.75 12.95
CA VAL A 419 -30.52 -5.45 13.34
C VAL A 419 -29.15 -5.19 12.69
N PRO A 420 -28.19 -6.13 12.69
CA PRO A 420 -26.90 -5.96 11.99
C PRO A 420 -27.07 -5.60 10.51
N PHE A 421 -27.98 -6.30 9.83
CA PHE A 421 -28.26 -6.07 8.41
C PHE A 421 -28.83 -4.67 8.16
N VAL A 422 -29.89 -4.30 8.89
CA VAL A 422 -30.54 -2.99 8.74
C VAL A 422 -29.56 -1.86 9.08
N MET A 423 -28.76 -2.03 10.13
CA MET A 423 -27.75 -1.06 10.53
C MET A 423 -26.67 -0.91 9.45
N SER A 424 -26.16 -2.01 8.91
CA SER A 424 -25.14 -1.95 7.85
C SER A 424 -25.69 -1.31 6.58
N VAL A 425 -26.90 -1.66 6.14
CA VAL A 425 -27.54 -1.00 4.99
C VAL A 425 -27.70 0.50 5.24
N ALA A 426 -28.08 0.91 6.47
CA ALA A 426 -28.19 2.32 6.80
C ALA A 426 -26.85 3.06 6.76
N ILE A 427 -25.76 2.42 7.22
CA ILE A 427 -24.40 2.97 7.15
C ILE A 427 -23.99 3.17 5.68
N GLU A 428 -24.04 2.11 4.87
CA GLU A 428 -23.67 2.19 3.44
C GLU A 428 -24.53 3.20 2.67
N THR A 429 -25.84 3.23 2.95
CA THR A 429 -26.75 4.23 2.34
C THR A 429 -26.36 5.65 2.73
N THR A 430 -25.96 5.85 3.99
CA THR A 430 -25.50 7.16 4.47
C THR A 430 -24.20 7.56 3.78
N GLN A 431 -23.24 6.65 3.66
CA GLN A 431 -21.97 6.89 2.96
C GLN A 431 -22.22 7.22 1.48
N TYR A 432 -23.10 6.47 0.82
CA TYR A 432 -23.50 6.74 -0.57
C TYR A 432 -24.11 8.13 -0.76
N LEU A 433 -25.01 8.54 0.14
CA LEU A 433 -25.70 9.83 0.03
C LEU A 433 -24.83 11.03 0.42
N THR A 434 -23.92 10.85 1.38
CA THR A 434 -23.10 11.93 1.93
C THR A 434 -21.74 12.05 1.27
N GLY A 435 -21.30 11.03 0.53
CA GLY A 435 -19.94 10.96 -0.02
C GLY A 435 -18.87 10.76 1.05
N LEU A 436 -19.26 10.32 2.26
CA LEU A 436 -18.32 10.03 3.35
C LEU A 436 -17.73 8.63 3.14
N GLY A 437 -16.52 8.57 2.57
CA GLY A 437 -15.82 7.32 2.29
C GLY A 437 -16.36 6.57 1.06
N ILE A 438 -16.00 5.29 0.97
CA ILE A 438 -16.40 4.38 -0.12
C ILE A 438 -17.59 3.56 0.37
N ALA A 439 -18.69 3.58 -0.38
CA ALA A 439 -19.85 2.71 -0.13
C ALA A 439 -19.61 1.35 -0.79
N GLU A 440 -19.60 0.29 0.00
CA GLU A 440 -19.22 -1.06 -0.41
C GLU A 440 -20.33 -2.05 -0.06
N PHE A 441 -20.95 -2.65 -1.08
CA PHE A 441 -22.04 -3.60 -0.85
C PHE A 441 -21.58 -4.86 -0.08
N ASP A 442 -20.29 -5.19 -0.21
CA ASP A 442 -19.63 -6.29 0.49
C ASP A 442 -19.61 -6.12 2.02
N ASP A 443 -19.54 -4.87 2.50
CA ASP A 443 -19.50 -4.56 3.93
C ASP A 443 -20.82 -4.92 4.61
N VAL A 444 -21.95 -4.79 3.90
CA VAL A 444 -23.26 -5.25 4.38
C VAL A 444 -23.23 -6.73 4.74
N PHE A 445 -22.56 -7.55 3.92
CA PHE A 445 -22.46 -8.98 4.17
C PHE A 445 -21.56 -9.28 5.38
N GLY A 446 -20.35 -8.69 5.41
CA GLY A 446 -19.41 -8.88 6.51
C GLY A 446 -19.98 -8.48 7.86
N ASN A 447 -20.55 -7.28 7.95
CA ASN A 447 -21.17 -6.73 9.15
C ASN A 447 -22.36 -7.58 9.62
N THR A 448 -23.20 -8.03 8.69
CA THR A 448 -24.34 -8.91 9.01
C THR A 448 -23.87 -10.24 9.60
N MET A 449 -22.87 -10.87 8.98
CA MET A 449 -22.30 -12.13 9.44
C MET A 449 -21.66 -11.97 10.83
N GLY A 450 -20.92 -10.88 11.05
CA GLY A 450 -20.37 -10.53 12.36
C GLY A 450 -21.43 -10.46 13.45
N GLY A 451 -22.53 -9.75 13.17
CA GLY A 451 -23.66 -9.68 14.08
C GLY A 451 -24.30 -11.03 14.40
N TRP A 452 -24.42 -11.93 13.42
CA TRP A 452 -24.93 -13.29 13.63
C TRP A 452 -23.99 -14.16 14.47
N ILE A 453 -22.67 -14.04 14.25
CA ILE A 453 -21.66 -14.68 15.08
C ILE A 453 -21.79 -14.20 16.53
N GLY A 454 -21.95 -12.89 16.74
CA GLY A 454 -22.20 -12.32 18.08
C GLY A 454 -23.47 -12.86 18.75
N VAL A 455 -24.57 -12.97 18.01
CA VAL A 455 -25.81 -13.59 18.50
C VAL A 455 -25.57 -15.04 18.92
N LEU A 456 -24.82 -15.81 18.14
CA LEU A 456 -24.45 -17.19 18.47
C LEU A 456 -23.59 -17.26 19.74
N VAL A 457 -22.62 -16.35 19.91
CA VAL A 457 -21.78 -16.23 21.11
C VAL A 457 -22.65 -16.00 22.35
N ALA A 458 -23.57 -15.04 22.30
CA ALA A 458 -24.45 -14.78 23.43
C ALA A 458 -25.44 -15.93 23.71
N TRP A 459 -25.98 -16.55 22.65
CA TRP A 459 -26.90 -17.69 22.78
C TRP A 459 -26.22 -18.90 23.43
N THR A 460 -25.01 -19.26 23.00
CA THR A 460 -24.25 -20.38 23.57
C THR A 460 -23.92 -20.16 25.04
N TRP A 461 -23.51 -18.93 25.41
CA TRP A 461 -23.22 -18.55 26.80
C TRP A 461 -24.47 -18.59 27.70
N LEU A 462 -25.58 -17.98 27.27
CA LEU A 462 -26.80 -17.93 28.06
C LEU A 462 -27.43 -19.31 28.22
N SER A 463 -27.37 -20.15 27.19
CA SER A 463 -27.84 -21.54 27.25
C SER A 463 -27.03 -22.35 28.26
N TRP A 464 -25.70 -22.17 28.30
CA TRP A 464 -24.85 -22.79 29.31
C TRP A 464 -25.20 -22.38 30.73
N LYS A 465 -25.34 -21.07 30.96
CA LYS A 465 -25.61 -20.52 32.28
C LYS A 465 -26.96 -21.01 32.81
N LYS A 466 -27.94 -21.18 31.93
CA LYS A 466 -29.23 -21.77 32.28
C LYS A 466 -29.09 -23.25 32.68
N ASP A 467 -28.37 -24.05 31.89
CA ASP A 467 -28.13 -25.46 32.24
C ASP A 467 -27.38 -25.63 33.58
N LEU A 468 -26.46 -24.71 33.90
CA LEU A 468 -25.76 -24.70 35.19
C LEU A 468 -26.72 -24.42 36.35
N ASN A 469 -27.53 -23.38 36.22
CA ASN A 469 -28.52 -23.03 37.24
C ASN A 469 -29.60 -24.11 37.41
N ASP A 470 -29.95 -24.83 36.35
CA ASP A 470 -30.92 -25.94 36.41
C ASP A 470 -30.32 -27.21 37.06
N ARG A 471 -28.99 -27.27 37.27
CA ARG A 471 -28.27 -28.40 37.90
C ARG A 471 -27.86 -28.15 39.37
N THR A 472 -27.90 -26.90 39.82
CA THR A 472 -27.62 -26.46 41.20
C THR A 472 -28.89 -26.21 41.96
#